data_AF-X0Y5F5-F1
#
_entry.id   AF-X0Y5F5-F1
#
_cell.length_a   1.000
_cell.length_b   1.000
_cell.length_c   1.000
_cell.angle_alpha   90.00
_cell.angle_beta   90.00
_cell.angle_gamma   90.00
#
_symmetry.space_group_name_H-M   'P 1'
#
loop_
_entity.id
_entity.type
_entity.pdbx_description
1 polymer ?
#
loop_
_entity_poly.entity_id
_entity_poly.type
_entity_poly.pdbx_seq_one_letter_code
_entity_poly.pdbx_strand_id
1 'polypeptide(L)'
;MVEIQMTEHKCPQCGKGMQLRKGRFGEFLGCSGYPECKITQKLDKDGKPLPPKAPPKPSGIRCYKCEGELVIRESKKGPFLGCGRFPKCRTIISMKQLEHLKELQEKGTWPPETYEEADELLGRRKKAAAGRGSTTSEPKTKVSKSTSKARVKTSKKKTAKK
;
A
#
# COMPACT_ATOMS: atom_id res chain seq x y z
N MET A 1 -13.85 7.11 -34.03
CA MET A 1 -13.54 5.66 -34.05
C MET A 1 -12.35 5.45 -33.11
N VAL A 2 -12.44 4.49 -32.18
CA VAL A 2 -11.30 4.16 -31.31
C VAL A 2 -10.47 3.17 -32.10
N GLU A 3 -9.34 3.61 -32.64
CA GLU A 3 -8.38 2.72 -33.29
C GLU A 3 -7.75 1.84 -32.21
N ILE A 4 -8.10 0.57 -32.23
CA ILE A 4 -7.56 -0.42 -31.30
C ILE A 4 -6.33 -1.02 -31.97
N GLN A 5 -5.14 -0.56 -31.59
CA GLN A 5 -3.90 -1.11 -32.13
C GLN A 5 -3.60 -2.43 -31.42
N MET A 6 -3.61 -3.55 -32.16
CA MET A 6 -3.17 -4.84 -31.65
C MET A 6 -1.64 -4.83 -31.51
N THR A 7 -1.14 -5.36 -30.40
CA THR A 7 0.30 -5.49 -30.15
C THR A 7 0.72 -6.95 -30.21
N GLU A 8 2.00 -7.19 -30.48
CA GLU A 8 2.61 -8.53 -30.51
C GLU A 8 2.71 -9.17 -29.10
N HIS A 9 2.39 -8.41 -28.04
CA HIS A 9 2.47 -8.89 -26.67
C HIS A 9 1.32 -9.82 -26.30
N LYS A 10 1.66 -10.99 -25.75
CA LYS A 10 0.71 -11.97 -25.23
C LYS A 10 0.44 -11.75 -23.75
N CYS A 11 -0.79 -12.02 -23.33
CA CYS A 11 -1.18 -11.93 -21.92
C CYS A 11 -0.55 -13.08 -21.09
N PRO A 12 0.09 -12.79 -19.93
CA PRO A 12 0.74 -13.82 -19.12
C PRO A 12 -0.21 -14.83 -18.46
N GLN A 13 -1.52 -14.53 -18.36
CA GLN A 13 -2.50 -15.42 -17.74
C GLN A 13 -3.28 -16.28 -18.73
N CYS A 14 -3.50 -15.80 -19.96
CA CYS A 14 -4.36 -16.48 -20.93
C CYS A 14 -3.73 -16.70 -22.31
N GLY A 15 -2.53 -16.18 -22.57
CA GLY A 15 -1.85 -16.30 -23.86
C GLY A 15 -2.48 -15.52 -25.02
N LYS A 16 -3.69 -14.97 -24.86
CA LYS A 16 -4.38 -14.14 -25.87
C LYS A 16 -3.61 -12.84 -26.14
N GLY A 17 -3.74 -12.30 -27.35
CA GLY A 17 -3.11 -11.04 -27.75
C GLY A 17 -3.57 -9.84 -26.93
N MET A 18 -2.69 -8.87 -26.73
CA MET A 18 -3.00 -7.62 -26.03
C MET A 18 -3.21 -6.48 -27.01
N GLN A 19 -4.15 -5.59 -26.67
CA GLN A 19 -4.54 -4.43 -27.46
C GLN A 19 -4.17 -3.14 -26.71
N LEU A 20 -3.56 -2.20 -27.41
CA LEU A 20 -3.27 -0.86 -26.92
C LEU A 20 -4.58 -0.07 -26.80
N ARG A 21 -4.87 0.43 -25.59
CA ARG A 21 -6.01 1.30 -25.31
C ARG A 21 -5.54 2.55 -24.59
N LYS A 22 -6.16 3.69 -24.91
CA LYS A 22 -5.88 4.97 -24.25
C LYS A 22 -6.93 5.25 -23.17
N GLY A 23 -6.47 5.44 -21.94
CA GLY A 23 -7.31 5.78 -20.79
C GLY A 23 -6.93 7.12 -20.16
N ARG A 24 -7.59 7.48 -19.04
CA ARG A 24 -7.33 8.74 -18.30
C ARG A 24 -5.89 8.86 -17.78
N PHE A 25 -5.27 7.73 -17.46
CA PHE A 25 -3.93 7.65 -16.86
C PHE A 25 -2.82 7.38 -17.89
N GLY A 26 -3.13 7.39 -19.18
CA GLY A 26 -2.21 7.06 -20.27
C GLY A 26 -2.65 5.83 -21.07
N GLU A 27 -1.77 5.39 -21.96
CA GLU A 27 -1.96 4.18 -22.77
C GLU A 27 -1.64 2.93 -21.95
N PHE A 28 -2.42 1.88 -22.15
CA PHE A 28 -2.28 0.60 -21.45
C PHE A 28 -2.60 -0.56 -22.40
N LEU A 29 -1.99 -1.72 -22.14
CA LEU A 29 -2.33 -2.95 -22.84
C LEU A 29 -3.48 -3.64 -22.12
N GLY A 30 -4.62 -3.77 -22.81
CA GLY A 30 -5.76 -4.56 -22.37
C GLY A 30 -5.77 -5.92 -23.06
N CYS A 31 -6.07 -6.99 -22.31
CA CYS A 31 -6.27 -8.31 -22.92
C CYS A 31 -7.47 -8.29 -23.90
N SER A 32 -7.35 -8.96 -25.06
CA SER A 32 -8.47 -9.12 -25.99
C SER A 32 -9.60 -10.01 -25.47
N GLY A 33 -9.31 -10.87 -24.49
CA GLY A 33 -10.29 -11.76 -23.86
C GLY A 33 -11.14 -11.12 -22.76
N TYR A 34 -11.30 -9.80 -22.71
CA TYR A 34 -12.23 -9.17 -21.77
C TYR A 34 -13.68 -9.55 -22.15
N PRO A 35 -14.57 -10.00 -21.22
CA PRO A 35 -14.50 -9.91 -19.75
C PRO A 35 -13.85 -11.10 -19.01
N GLU A 36 -13.48 -12.17 -19.73
CA GLU A 36 -12.90 -13.38 -19.14
C GLU A 36 -11.52 -13.14 -18.52
N CYS A 37 -10.69 -12.31 -19.17
CA CYS A 37 -9.38 -11.90 -18.67
C CYS A 37 -9.35 -10.38 -18.44
N LYS A 38 -9.23 -9.97 -17.17
CA LYS A 38 -9.23 -8.56 -16.74
C LYS A 38 -7.82 -7.99 -16.53
N ILE A 39 -6.79 -8.72 -16.98
CA ILE A 39 -5.41 -8.24 -16.88
C ILE A 39 -5.21 -7.04 -17.79
N THR A 40 -4.62 -6.02 -17.19
CA THR A 40 -4.09 -4.84 -17.87
C THR A 40 -2.62 -4.72 -17.54
N GLN A 41 -1.80 -4.42 -18.53
CA GLN A 41 -0.38 -4.11 -18.34
C GLN A 41 -0.13 -2.64 -18.64
N LYS A 42 0.68 -2.02 -17.80
CA LYS A 42 1.13 -0.64 -18.01
C LYS A 42 2.29 -0.67 -18.99
N LEU A 43 2.28 0.29 -19.91
CA LEU A 43 3.39 0.53 -20.84
C LEU A 43 4.36 1.53 -20.24
N ASP A 44 5.65 1.33 -20.51
CA ASP A 44 6.66 2.36 -20.29
C ASP A 44 6.67 3.35 -21.47
N LYS A 45 7.48 4.41 -21.36
CA LYS A 45 7.63 5.42 -22.43
C LYS A 45 8.07 4.82 -23.76
N ASP A 46 8.76 3.68 -23.72
CA ASP A 46 9.28 2.95 -24.88
C ASP A 46 8.33 1.87 -25.42
N GLY A 47 7.06 1.85 -24.98
CA GLY A 47 6.05 0.92 -25.51
C GLY A 47 6.23 -0.54 -25.08
N LYS A 48 7.08 -0.82 -24.08
CA LYS A 48 7.29 -2.17 -23.54
C LYS A 48 6.39 -2.42 -22.31
N PRO A 49 5.79 -3.62 -22.17
CA PRO A 49 5.05 -3.99 -20.97
C PRO A 49 6.02 -4.09 -19.78
N LEU A 50 5.78 -3.29 -18.74
CA LEU A 50 6.57 -3.45 -17.51
C LEU A 50 6.20 -4.79 -16.86
N PRO A 51 7.21 -5.56 -16.39
CA PRO A 51 6.94 -6.76 -15.62
C PRO A 51 6.10 -6.42 -14.37
N PRO A 52 5.22 -7.34 -13.93
CA PRO A 52 4.51 -7.17 -12.67
C PRO A 52 5.52 -7.00 -11.54
N LYS A 53 5.28 -6.02 -10.65
CA LYS A 53 6.12 -5.78 -9.49
C LYS A 53 6.25 -7.07 -8.67
N ALA A 54 7.46 -7.38 -8.25
CA ALA A 54 7.74 -8.61 -7.52
C ALA A 54 6.83 -8.71 -6.28
N PRO A 55 6.30 -9.90 -5.96
CA PRO A 55 5.46 -10.06 -4.79
C PRO A 55 6.25 -9.68 -3.52
N PRO A 56 5.57 -9.06 -2.54
CA PRO A 56 6.20 -8.68 -1.28
C PRO A 56 6.70 -9.94 -0.56
N LYS A 57 8.02 -10.08 -0.41
CA LYS A 57 8.61 -11.21 0.30
C LYS A 57 8.35 -11.06 1.81
N PRO A 58 7.86 -12.09 2.51
CA PRO A 58 7.75 -12.06 3.96
C PRO A 58 9.17 -12.05 4.55
N SER A 59 9.42 -11.15 5.50
CA SER A 59 10.73 -11.09 6.16
C SER A 59 10.89 -12.09 7.31
N GLY A 60 9.78 -12.70 7.75
CA GLY A 60 9.73 -13.59 8.90
C GLY A 60 9.88 -12.88 10.25
N ILE A 61 9.98 -11.55 10.26
CA ILE A 61 10.22 -10.77 11.48
C ILE A 61 8.91 -10.40 12.16
N ARG A 62 8.82 -10.58 13.48
CA ARG A 62 7.66 -10.14 14.28
C ARG A 62 7.66 -8.63 14.49
N CYS A 63 6.50 -8.02 14.60
CA CYS A 63 6.40 -6.60 14.92
C CYS A 63 6.30 -6.39 16.43
N TYR A 64 7.08 -5.46 17.00
CA TYR A 64 7.02 -5.08 18.42
C TYR A 64 5.68 -4.47 18.89
N LYS A 65 4.80 -4.05 17.97
CA LYS A 65 3.53 -3.40 18.32
C LYS A 65 2.30 -4.29 18.16
N CYS A 66 2.34 -5.19 17.17
CA CYS A 66 1.20 -6.02 16.76
C CYS A 66 1.50 -7.51 16.86
N GLU A 67 2.75 -7.90 17.18
CA GLU A 67 3.34 -9.25 17.04
C GLU A 67 3.20 -9.90 15.65
N GLY A 68 2.51 -9.23 14.72
CA GLY A 68 2.29 -9.69 13.37
C GLY A 68 3.56 -9.64 12.52
N GLU A 69 3.55 -10.40 11.44
CA GLU A 69 4.66 -10.48 10.50
C GLU A 69 4.92 -9.14 9.78
N LEU A 70 6.21 -8.84 9.59
CA LEU A 70 6.66 -7.75 8.74
C LEU A 70 6.85 -8.25 7.30
N VAL A 71 6.24 -7.56 6.36
CA VAL A 71 6.34 -7.83 4.91
C VAL A 71 7.16 -6.75 4.21
N ILE A 72 7.97 -7.15 3.24
CA ILE A 72 8.75 -6.22 2.42
C ILE A 72 7.83 -5.63 1.36
N ARG A 73 7.54 -4.33 1.43
CA ARG A 73 6.73 -3.59 0.45
C ARG A 73 7.61 -2.64 -0.36
N GLU A 74 7.34 -2.52 -1.65
CA GLU A 74 8.03 -1.59 -2.53
C GLU A 74 7.35 -0.22 -2.56
N SER A 75 8.12 0.86 -2.37
CA SER A 75 7.67 2.24 -2.53
C SER A 75 8.51 3.00 -3.57
N LYS A 76 8.08 4.22 -3.92
CA LYS A 76 8.88 5.14 -4.77
C LYS A 76 10.27 5.43 -4.18
N LYS A 77 10.42 5.39 -2.85
CA LYS A 77 11.69 5.66 -2.15
C LYS A 77 12.52 4.40 -1.89
N GLY A 78 12.07 3.24 -2.37
CA GLY A 78 12.69 1.94 -2.12
C GLY A 78 11.83 1.00 -1.27
N PRO A 79 12.29 -0.26 -1.09
CA PRO A 79 11.61 -1.26 -0.28
C PRO A 79 11.68 -0.93 1.22
N PHE A 80 10.66 -1.34 1.97
CA PHE A 80 10.56 -1.15 3.42
C PHE A 80 9.81 -2.31 4.07
N LEU A 81 10.02 -2.51 5.37
CA LEU A 81 9.31 -3.50 6.16
C LEU A 81 8.06 -2.87 6.78
N GLY A 82 6.89 -3.46 6.58
CA GLY A 82 5.63 -3.00 7.20
C GLY A 82 4.84 -4.14 7.84
N CYS A 83 4.15 -3.89 8.97
CA CYS A 83 3.27 -4.90 9.60
C CYS A 83 2.18 -5.31 8.58
N GLY A 84 2.00 -6.62 8.38
CA GLY A 84 0.97 -7.18 7.50
C GLY A 84 -0.46 -6.84 7.96
N ARG A 85 -0.63 -6.51 9.24
CA ARG A 85 -1.91 -6.18 9.90
C ARG A 85 -2.42 -4.74 9.63
N PHE A 86 -1.93 -4.09 8.56
CA PHE A 86 -2.44 -2.81 8.07
C PHE A 86 -3.93 -2.96 7.70
N PRO A 87 -4.86 -2.06 8.11
CA PRO A 87 -4.66 -0.70 8.65
C PRO A 87 -4.55 -0.58 10.17
N LYS A 88 -4.68 -1.67 10.92
CA LYS A 88 -4.71 -1.65 12.40
C LYS A 88 -3.33 -1.35 13.01
N CYS A 89 -2.25 -1.76 12.34
CA CYS A 89 -0.89 -1.44 12.75
C CYS A 89 -0.13 -0.75 11.60
N ARG A 90 0.47 0.41 11.89
CA ARG A 90 1.22 1.24 10.94
C ARG A 90 2.73 1.26 11.21
N THR A 91 3.26 0.19 11.81
CA THR A 91 4.69 0.07 12.04
C THR A 91 5.43 -0.08 10.72
N ILE A 92 6.41 0.80 10.49
CA ILE A 92 7.27 0.83 9.32
C ILE A 92 8.72 0.78 9.82
N ILE A 93 9.51 -0.11 9.24
CA ILE A 93 10.92 -0.29 9.55
C ILE A 93 11.73 -0.21 8.25
N SER A 94 12.92 0.37 8.34
CA SER A 94 13.83 0.53 7.20
C SER A 94 14.47 -0.81 6.83
N MET A 95 14.72 -1.06 5.53
CA MET A 95 15.41 -2.28 5.06
C MET A 95 16.76 -2.54 5.74
N LYS A 96 17.50 -1.50 6.13
CA LYS A 96 18.81 -1.62 6.81
C LYS A 96 18.75 -2.41 8.13
N GLN A 97 17.58 -2.51 8.74
CA GLN A 97 17.40 -3.17 10.04
C GLN A 97 16.96 -4.62 9.88
N LEU A 98 16.83 -5.12 8.63
CA LEU A 98 16.41 -6.49 8.36
C LEU A 98 17.39 -7.51 8.97
N GLU A 99 18.70 -7.28 8.81
CA GLU A 99 19.74 -8.19 9.31
C GLU A 99 19.78 -8.15 10.84
N HIS A 100 19.86 -6.95 11.42
CA HIS A 100 19.85 -6.76 12.87
C HIS A 100 18.60 -7.35 13.55
N LEU A 101 17.41 -7.19 12.94
CA LEU A 101 16.17 -7.75 13.50
C LEU A 101 16.09 -9.27 13.37
N LYS A 102 16.67 -9.86 12.33
CA LYS A 102 16.80 -11.32 12.22
C LYS A 102 17.71 -11.85 13.33
N GLU A 103 18.85 -11.22 13.54
CA GLU A 103 19.77 -11.59 14.62
C GLU A 103 19.12 -11.46 16.00
N LEU A 104 18.35 -10.39 16.24
CA LEU A 104 17.62 -10.23 17.50
C LEU A 104 16.51 -11.27 17.70
N GLN A 105 15.88 -11.71 16.60
CA GLN A 105 14.88 -12.77 16.65
C GLN A 105 15.51 -14.14 16.91
N GLU A 106 16.71 -14.41 16.35
CA GLU A 106 17.48 -15.62 16.66
C GLU A 106 17.98 -15.62 18.10
N LYS A 107 18.39 -14.47 18.62
CA LYS A 107 18.79 -14.28 20.04
C LYS A 107 17.60 -14.32 21.01
N GLY A 108 16.37 -14.41 20.51
CA GLY A 108 15.14 -14.41 21.32
C GLY A 108 14.84 -13.09 22.03
N THR A 109 15.61 -12.03 21.76
CA THR A 109 15.46 -10.69 22.37
C THR A 109 14.38 -9.85 21.67
N TRP A 110 13.85 -10.34 20.55
CA TRP A 110 12.82 -9.67 19.78
C TRP A 110 11.57 -10.57 19.66
N PRO A 111 10.36 -10.04 19.91
CA PRO A 111 9.96 -8.65 20.15
C PRO A 111 10.19 -8.16 21.60
N PRO A 112 10.65 -6.91 21.83
CA PRO A 112 10.77 -6.35 23.18
C PRO A 112 9.39 -6.12 23.81
N GLU A 113 9.32 -6.22 25.14
CA GLU A 113 8.09 -6.00 25.90
C GLU A 113 7.67 -4.53 25.90
N THR A 114 8.62 -3.59 25.81
CA THR A 114 8.32 -2.17 25.80
C THR A 114 8.52 -1.51 24.43
N TYR A 115 7.69 -0.50 24.19
CA TYR A 115 7.77 0.36 23.01
C TYR A 115 9.06 1.19 22.97
N GLU A 116 9.60 1.55 24.14
CA GLU A 116 10.78 2.41 24.28
C GLU A 116 12.07 1.72 23.86
N GLU A 117 12.22 0.44 24.21
CA GLU A 117 13.33 -0.42 23.79
C GLU A 117 13.29 -0.66 22.28
N ALA A 118 12.09 -0.83 21.71
CA ALA A 118 11.94 -0.93 20.26
C ALA A 118 12.41 0.34 19.53
N ASP A 119 12.14 1.54 20.06
CA ASP A 119 12.59 2.80 19.45
C ASP A 119 14.11 3.03 19.61
N GLU A 120 14.72 2.52 20.68
CA GLU A 120 16.17 2.53 20.89
C GLU A 120 16.90 1.55 19.95
N LEU A 121 16.45 0.30 19.89
CA LEU A 121 16.98 -0.73 18.97
C LEU A 121 16.82 -0.32 17.51
N LEU A 122 15.75 0.41 17.20
CA LEU A 122 15.52 0.94 15.86
C LEU A 122 16.27 2.24 15.59
N GLY A 123 17.02 2.78 16.55
CA GLY A 123 17.87 3.96 16.39
C GLY A 123 17.09 5.24 16.11
N ARG A 124 15.79 5.30 16.46
CA ARG A 124 14.94 6.48 16.24
C ARG A 124 15.21 7.59 17.26
N ARG A 125 15.82 7.24 18.40
CA ARG A 125 16.14 8.14 19.50
C ARG A 125 17.53 8.81 19.36
N LYS A 126 17.85 9.39 18.18
CA LYS A 126 18.95 10.39 18.07
C LYS A 126 18.83 11.28 16.82
N LYS A 127 17.93 12.26 16.89
CA LYS A 127 18.14 13.69 16.54
C LYS A 127 16.79 14.41 16.53
N ALA A 128 16.51 15.12 17.62
CA ALA A 128 15.75 16.36 17.53
C ALA A 128 16.55 17.33 16.64
N ALA A 129 16.20 17.43 15.36
CA ALA A 129 16.40 18.61 14.52
C ALA A 129 15.72 18.39 13.16
N ALA A 130 14.76 19.27 12.84
CA ALA A 130 14.00 19.43 11.59
C ALA A 130 12.65 18.69 11.46
N GLY A 131 11.69 19.14 12.27
CA GLY A 131 10.37 19.54 11.76
C GLY A 131 9.42 18.46 11.25
N ARG A 132 8.62 17.91 12.16
CA ARG A 132 7.14 17.87 12.04
C ARG A 132 6.54 17.39 13.35
N GLY A 133 5.89 18.31 14.05
CA GLY A 133 5.18 18.03 15.29
C GLY A 133 4.11 16.96 15.10
N SER A 134 4.03 16.04 16.06
CA SER A 134 2.82 15.29 16.33
C SER A 134 2.44 15.64 17.76
N THR A 135 1.42 16.48 17.89
CA THR A 135 0.78 16.77 19.16
C THR A 135 0.26 15.45 19.72
N THR A 136 0.71 15.17 20.93
CA THR A 136 0.13 14.19 21.83
C THR A 136 -1.39 14.33 21.84
N SER A 137 -2.10 13.23 21.66
CA SER A 137 -3.53 13.15 21.97
C SER A 137 -3.82 11.77 22.51
N GLU A 138 -3.48 11.60 23.78
CA GLU A 138 -4.03 10.55 24.64
C GLU A 138 -5.17 11.14 25.51
N PRO A 139 -6.01 10.30 26.13
CA PRO A 139 -7.45 10.34 25.91
C PRO A 139 -8.17 10.90 27.14
N LYS A 140 -9.31 11.58 26.95
CA LYS A 140 -10.29 11.75 28.02
C LYS A 140 -11.64 11.19 27.61
N THR A 141 -12.03 10.18 28.37
CA THR A 141 -13.32 9.51 28.43
C THR A 141 -14.47 10.48 28.71
N LYS A 142 -15.54 10.27 27.93
CA LYS A 142 -16.98 10.49 28.20
C LYS A 142 -17.40 11.73 29.02
N VAL A 143 -18.17 12.62 28.38
CA VAL A 143 -19.50 12.95 28.91
C VAL A 143 -20.50 13.15 27.78
N SER A 144 -21.59 12.41 27.88
CA SER A 144 -22.80 12.47 27.08
C SER A 144 -23.54 13.80 27.23
N LYS A 145 -23.97 14.41 26.13
CA LYS A 145 -25.25 15.12 26.09
C LYS A 145 -25.84 15.13 24.68
N SER A 146 -26.85 14.29 24.52
CA SER A 146 -27.96 14.40 23.58
C SER A 146 -28.35 15.85 23.26
N THR A 147 -28.58 16.18 21.98
CA THR A 147 -29.84 16.78 21.50
C THR A 147 -29.89 16.69 19.96
N SER A 148 -30.95 16.06 19.50
CA SER A 148 -31.47 15.92 18.14
C SER A 148 -31.68 17.23 17.38
N LYS A 149 -31.36 17.28 16.07
CA LYS A 149 -32.30 17.73 15.03
C LYS A 149 -31.83 17.52 13.57
N ALA A 150 -32.81 17.04 12.79
CA ALA A 150 -33.13 17.39 11.41
C ALA A 150 -32.21 16.93 10.26
N ARG A 151 -32.67 15.83 9.66
CA ARG A 151 -32.40 15.33 8.31
C ARG A 151 -33.09 16.26 7.29
N VAL A 152 -32.35 16.91 6.38
CA VAL A 152 -32.93 17.46 5.13
C VAL A 152 -32.39 16.66 3.96
N LYS A 153 -33.32 16.00 3.27
CA LYS A 153 -33.13 15.30 2.00
C LYS A 153 -33.45 16.27 0.86
N THR A 154 -32.59 16.36 -0.14
CA THR A 154 -32.93 16.90 -1.47
C THR A 154 -32.12 16.10 -2.51
N SER A 155 -32.61 14.95 -2.99
CA SER A 155 -33.54 14.76 -4.14
C SER A 155 -33.14 15.47 -5.44
N LYS A 156 -32.22 14.84 -6.18
CA LYS A 156 -32.35 14.37 -7.57
C LYS A 156 -33.47 15.04 -8.41
N LYS A 157 -33.09 15.83 -9.43
CA LYS A 157 -33.95 16.10 -10.59
C LYS A 157 -33.16 15.93 -11.89
N LYS A 158 -33.52 14.87 -12.63
CA LYS A 158 -33.24 14.67 -14.05
C LYS A 158 -33.98 15.76 -14.83
N THR A 159 -33.36 16.34 -15.84
CA THR A 159 -34.07 17.01 -16.95
C THR A 159 -33.65 16.37 -18.25
N ALA A 160 -34.64 15.71 -18.86
CA ALA A 160 -34.63 15.24 -20.23
C ALA A 160 -34.62 16.45 -21.18
N LYS A 161 -33.88 16.33 -22.29
CA LYS A 161 -33.96 17.27 -23.41
C LYS A 161 -34.46 16.49 -24.61
N LYS A 162 -35.65 16.89 -25.05
CA LYS A 162 -36.31 16.52 -26.30
C LYS A 162 -35.77 17.44 -27.39
#